data_AF-A0A9P6W2A4-F1
#
_entry.id   AF-A0A9P6W2A4-F1
#
_cell.length_a   1.000
_cell.length_b   1.000
_cell.length_c   1.000
_cell.angle_alpha   90.00
_cell.angle_beta   90.00
_cell.angle_gamma   90.00
#
_symmetry.space_group_name_H-M   'P 1'
#
loop_
_entity.id
_entity.type
_entity.pdbx_description
1 polymer ?
#
loop_
_entity_poly.entity_id
_entity_poly.type
_entity_poly.pdbx_seq_one_letter_code
_entity_poly.pdbx_strand_id
1 'polypeptide(L)'
;MHYRLLLELELMILDLAAPPLAIDSLHDRVDYFIKISLVHRSLTAWAQDRLRDQFLYTYRPRPDEYERLKLRFEAGFGRDRPLHRLYLDFTRLPERVHGRTLPGHDSLLAPTEARAYGSVAPVSRASSPERYGSNAPEQACEAVVHYVYADHDTDVEDVDRWELCTMITTYAQALDTLWLKPPYLNLNIKNLPPPRVLDVDGGGFDSPSFRLLPVSSKTVLFLRNVLLDWEGNIGYLDARHLVCDKCSWVPMPESSLRDRFHQLETPVLFRTEVPDLVWFLGNFPTTIRRVHLLQQRIRIGEDRRNSSIVLPHLESFTFTWFLPWTESDLQTSAENDQEALAKLQQIVESMIDAPQCAFKYLCSTESPESALADALATFNL
;
A
#
# COMPACT_ATOMS: atom_id res chain seq x y z
N MET A 1 -20.12 33.54 -27.50
CA MET A 1 -19.99 33.40 -26.03
C MET A 1 -19.31 32.07 -25.75
N HIS A 2 -18.13 32.07 -25.13
CA HIS A 2 -17.51 30.83 -24.67
C HIS A 2 -18.21 30.42 -23.37
N TYR A 3 -18.93 29.30 -23.39
CA TYR A 3 -19.51 28.73 -22.19
C TYR A 3 -18.35 28.24 -21.33
N ARG A 4 -18.08 28.97 -20.24
CA ARG A 4 -17.13 28.56 -19.23
C ARG A 4 -17.88 27.76 -18.18
N LEU A 5 -17.31 26.62 -17.76
CA LEU A 5 -17.89 25.84 -16.67
C LEU A 5 -17.78 26.65 -15.36
N LEU A 6 -18.63 26.34 -14.38
CA LEU A 6 -18.48 26.91 -13.05
C LEU A 6 -17.09 26.54 -12.51
N LEU A 7 -16.38 27.51 -11.92
CA LEU A 7 -14.99 27.32 -11.47
C LEU A 7 -14.83 26.09 -10.56
N GLU A 8 -15.81 25.82 -9.69
CA GLU A 8 -15.83 24.63 -8.83
C GLU A 8 -15.80 23.32 -9.63
N LEU A 9 -16.56 23.27 -10.73
CA LEU A 9 -16.61 22.10 -11.61
C LEU A 9 -15.35 22.00 -12.48
N GLU A 10 -14.78 23.13 -12.91
CA GLU A 10 -13.46 23.14 -13.56
C GLU A 10 -12.38 22.58 -12.61
N LEU A 11 -12.34 23.05 -11.36
CA LEU A 11 -11.37 22.59 -10.37
C LEU A 11 -11.58 21.12 -9.99
N MET A 12 -12.83 20.63 -9.92
CA MET A 12 -13.11 19.22 -9.69
C MET A 12 -12.62 18.34 -10.84
N ILE A 13 -12.84 18.74 -12.09
CA ILE A 13 -12.32 18.02 -13.26
C ILE A 13 -10.79 18.02 -13.25
N LEU A 14 -10.16 19.15 -12.92
CA LEU A 14 -8.70 19.26 -12.87
C LEU A 14 -8.10 18.46 -11.70
N ASP A 15 -8.77 18.39 -10.55
CA ASP A 15 -8.36 17.53 -9.44
C ASP A 15 -8.45 16.04 -9.81
N LEU A 16 -9.46 15.64 -10.60
CA LEU A 16 -9.60 14.28 -11.14
C LEU A 16 -8.56 13.95 -12.22
N ALA A 17 -8.24 14.92 -13.07
CA ALA A 17 -7.30 14.75 -14.18
C ALA A 17 -5.83 14.94 -13.75
N ALA A 18 -5.57 15.45 -12.55
CA ALA A 18 -4.21 15.59 -12.03
C ALA A 18 -3.56 14.20 -11.93
N PRO A 19 -2.33 14.01 -12.49
CA PRO A 19 -1.65 12.72 -12.39
C PRO A 19 -1.50 12.31 -10.93
N PRO A 20 -1.55 11.02 -10.56
CA PRO A 20 -1.60 10.59 -9.16
C PRO A 20 -0.44 11.15 -8.33
N LEU A 21 -0.66 11.34 -7.02
CA LEU A 21 0.37 11.80 -6.06
C LEU A 21 1.54 10.80 -5.87
N ALA A 22 1.60 9.78 -6.73
CA ALA A 22 2.73 8.88 -6.82
C ALA A 22 3.97 9.65 -7.23
N ILE A 23 5.07 9.32 -6.56
CA ILE A 23 6.37 9.92 -6.78
C ILE A 23 6.88 9.73 -8.22
N ASP A 24 6.59 8.57 -8.80
CA ASP A 24 7.10 8.19 -10.12
C ASP A 24 6.43 9.04 -11.23
N SER A 25 5.34 9.72 -10.91
CA SER A 25 4.66 10.71 -11.76
C SER A 25 4.95 12.17 -11.36
N LEU A 26 5.97 12.46 -10.54
CA LEU A 26 6.31 13.85 -10.17
C LEU A 26 6.57 14.72 -11.40
N HIS A 27 7.33 14.20 -12.37
CA HIS A 27 7.62 14.91 -13.62
C HIS A 27 6.32 15.21 -14.38
N ASP A 28 5.45 14.21 -14.53
CA ASP A 28 4.18 14.34 -15.23
C ASP A 28 3.21 15.27 -14.50
N ARG A 29 3.20 15.26 -13.16
CA ARG A 29 2.45 16.23 -12.35
C ARG A 29 2.97 17.63 -12.56
N VAL A 30 4.28 17.85 -12.50
CA VAL A 30 4.88 19.18 -12.74
C VAL A 30 4.52 19.67 -14.13
N ASP A 31 4.68 18.84 -15.15
CA ASP A 31 4.31 19.19 -16.53
C ASP A 31 2.81 19.48 -16.66
N TYR A 32 1.95 18.64 -16.07
CA TYR A 32 0.50 18.86 -16.04
C TYR A 32 0.14 20.19 -15.39
N PHE A 33 0.64 20.47 -14.18
CA PHE A 33 0.31 21.70 -13.46
C PHE A 33 0.91 22.95 -14.11
N ILE A 34 2.06 22.85 -14.77
CA ILE A 34 2.58 23.93 -15.63
C ILE A 34 1.62 24.18 -16.77
N LYS A 35 1.21 23.15 -17.51
CA LYS A 35 0.26 23.26 -18.63
C LYS A 35 -1.06 23.90 -18.19
N ILE A 36 -1.65 23.45 -17.08
CA ILE A 36 -2.88 24.03 -16.53
C ILE A 36 -2.69 25.50 -16.10
N SER A 37 -1.56 25.82 -15.45
CA SER A 37 -1.25 27.20 -15.03
C SER A 37 -1.11 28.16 -16.21
N LEU A 38 -0.69 27.66 -17.37
CA LEU A 38 -0.56 28.45 -18.61
C LEU A 38 -1.91 28.68 -19.31
N VAL A 39 -2.89 27.78 -19.13
CA VAL A 39 -4.22 27.91 -19.73
C VAL A 39 -4.99 29.08 -19.11
N HIS A 40 -4.91 29.26 -17.79
CA HIS A 40 -5.60 30.38 -17.14
C HIS A 40 -4.93 30.83 -15.83
N ARG A 41 -4.72 32.15 -15.68
CA ARG A 41 -4.05 32.76 -14.51
C ARG A 41 -4.73 32.46 -13.17
N SER A 42 -6.06 32.26 -13.14
CA SER A 42 -6.77 31.90 -11.91
C SER A 42 -6.43 30.49 -11.40
N LEU A 43 -5.90 29.62 -12.26
CA LEU A 43 -5.53 28.25 -11.90
C LEU A 43 -4.10 28.17 -11.38
N THR A 44 -3.29 29.22 -11.54
CA THR A 44 -1.89 29.25 -11.07
C THR A 44 -1.81 29.04 -9.55
N ALA A 45 -2.67 29.71 -8.77
CA ALA A 45 -2.68 29.54 -7.31
C ALA A 45 -3.07 28.11 -6.90
N TRP A 46 -4.12 27.55 -7.52
CA TRP A 46 -4.52 26.17 -7.31
C TRP A 46 -3.41 25.17 -7.69
N ALA A 47 -2.79 25.33 -8.86
CA ALA A 47 -1.72 24.46 -9.33
C ALA A 47 -0.47 24.54 -8.44
N GLN A 48 -0.12 25.73 -7.95
CA GLN A 48 0.94 25.93 -6.98
C GLN A 48 0.62 25.24 -5.65
N ASP A 49 -0.61 25.35 -5.15
CA ASP A 49 -1.04 24.68 -3.93
C ASP A 49 -1.04 23.15 -4.10
N ARG A 50 -1.48 22.63 -5.25
CA ARG A 50 -1.44 21.18 -5.56
C ARG A 50 -0.03 20.63 -5.78
N LEU A 51 0.89 21.44 -6.28
CA LEU A 51 2.31 21.09 -6.34
C LEU A 51 2.95 21.15 -4.96
N ARG A 52 2.63 22.16 -4.15
CA ARG A 52 3.09 22.25 -2.76
C ARG A 52 2.67 21.02 -1.96
N ASP A 53 1.44 20.57 -2.10
CA ASP A 53 0.94 19.32 -1.50
C ASP A 53 1.89 18.15 -1.83
N GLN A 54 2.28 17.94 -3.10
CA GLN A 54 3.21 16.86 -3.47
C GLN A 54 4.56 16.92 -2.71
N PHE A 55 5.11 18.12 -2.52
CA PHE A 55 6.40 18.31 -1.86
C PHE A 55 6.30 18.30 -0.33
N LEU A 56 5.16 18.65 0.25
CA LEU A 56 4.96 18.68 1.70
C LEU A 56 4.80 17.28 2.29
N TYR A 57 4.23 16.36 1.52
CA TYR A 57 3.80 15.04 2.01
C TYR A 57 4.77 13.90 1.71
N THR A 58 5.93 14.19 1.11
CA THR A 58 6.83 13.17 0.61
C THR A 58 8.08 13.04 1.47
N TYR A 59 8.28 11.86 2.06
CA TYR A 59 9.57 11.42 2.60
C TYR A 59 10.28 10.47 1.64
N ARG A 60 11.56 10.76 1.37
CA ARG A 60 12.49 9.87 0.67
C ARG A 60 13.85 9.90 1.36
N PRO A 61 14.53 8.77 1.54
CA PRO A 61 15.78 8.75 2.31
C PRO A 61 16.86 9.56 1.58
N ARG A 62 17.28 10.67 2.17
CA ARG A 62 18.35 11.57 1.68
C ARG A 62 19.07 12.22 2.87
N PRO A 63 20.32 12.69 2.70
CA PRO A 63 20.97 13.53 3.71
C PRO A 63 20.05 14.70 4.11
N ASP A 64 19.93 14.94 5.41
CA ASP A 64 19.13 16.01 6.02
C ASP A 64 17.61 15.94 5.74
N GLU A 65 17.08 14.86 5.16
CA GLU A 65 15.66 14.79 4.83
C GLU A 65 14.77 14.84 6.08
N TYR A 66 15.23 14.26 7.19
CA TYR A 66 14.51 14.35 8.46
C TYR A 66 14.29 15.82 8.87
N GLU A 67 15.36 16.63 8.91
CA GLU A 67 15.26 18.06 9.26
C GLU A 67 14.42 18.83 8.25
N ARG A 68 14.54 18.50 6.95
CA ARG A 68 13.71 19.10 5.90
C ARG A 68 12.24 18.72 6.03
N LEU A 69 11.92 17.49 6.45
CA LEU A 69 10.55 17.05 6.71
C LEU A 69 10.00 17.74 7.96
N LYS A 70 10.78 17.83 9.03
CA LYS A 70 10.45 18.56 10.25
C LYS A 70 10.12 20.03 9.98
N LEU A 71 10.99 20.74 9.27
CA LEU A 71 10.76 22.13 8.88
C LEU A 71 9.49 22.29 8.01
N ARG A 72 9.23 21.34 7.09
CA ARG A 72 7.98 21.35 6.30
C ARG A 72 6.75 21.13 7.17
N PHE A 73 6.82 20.22 8.13
CA PHE A 73 5.74 19.97 9.08
C PHE A 73 5.48 21.17 9.96
N GLU A 74 6.51 21.78 10.55
CA GLU A 74 6.39 22.96 11.40
C GLU A 74 5.91 24.21 10.63
N ALA A 75 6.31 24.38 9.36
CA ALA A 75 5.93 25.54 8.55
C ALA A 75 4.54 25.41 7.89
N GLY A 76 4.10 24.18 7.61
CA GLY A 76 2.91 23.91 6.80
C GLY A 76 1.74 23.30 7.56
N PHE A 77 2.00 22.65 8.70
CA PHE A 77 1.04 21.82 9.42
C PHE A 77 1.06 22.12 10.91
N GLY A 78 -0.09 21.96 11.53
CA GLY A 78 -0.28 22.25 12.94
C GLY A 78 -1.66 21.80 13.38
N ARG A 79 -2.08 22.17 14.59
CA ARG A 79 -3.41 21.80 15.10
C ARG A 79 -4.56 22.24 14.17
N ASP A 80 -4.37 23.36 13.47
CA ASP A 80 -5.41 23.96 12.62
C ASP A 80 -5.35 23.48 11.15
N ARG A 81 -4.32 22.73 10.77
CA ARG A 81 -4.15 22.19 9.41
C ARG A 81 -3.52 20.79 9.49
N PRO A 82 -4.35 19.75 9.69
CA PRO A 82 -3.85 18.39 9.84
C PRO A 82 -3.30 17.83 8.53
N LEU A 83 -2.41 16.85 8.65
CA LEU A 83 -1.84 16.12 7.54
C LEU A 83 -2.87 15.11 7.01
N HIS A 84 -3.42 15.39 5.82
CA HIS A 84 -4.39 14.51 5.18
C HIS A 84 -3.76 13.44 4.29
N ARG A 85 -2.54 13.67 3.82
CA ARG A 85 -1.89 12.84 2.81
C ARG A 85 -0.44 12.65 3.19
N LEU A 86 0.07 11.44 3.08
CA LEU A 86 1.46 11.14 3.41
C LEU A 86 2.00 10.06 2.49
N TYR A 87 3.18 10.31 1.94
CA TYR A 87 3.95 9.37 1.15
C TYR A 87 5.26 9.07 1.88
N LEU A 88 5.48 7.79 2.17
CA LEU A 88 6.67 7.30 2.84
C LEU A 88 7.38 6.28 1.97
N ASP A 89 8.60 6.61 1.52
CA ASP A 89 9.48 5.66 0.84
C ASP A 89 10.65 5.29 1.76
N PHE A 90 10.65 4.03 2.18
CA PHE A 90 11.67 3.42 3.02
C PHE A 90 12.45 2.34 2.28
N THR A 91 12.34 2.24 0.95
CA THR A 91 13.06 1.24 0.16
C THR A 91 14.58 1.40 0.20
N ARG A 92 15.07 2.61 0.52
CA ARG A 92 16.49 2.96 0.51
C ARG A 92 16.95 3.56 1.84
N LEU A 93 16.67 2.89 2.96
CA LEU A 93 17.16 3.37 4.25
C LEU A 93 18.69 3.58 4.23
N PRO A 94 19.23 4.62 4.87
CA PRO A 94 20.66 4.92 4.82
C PRO A 94 21.53 3.74 5.27
N GLU A 95 22.73 3.58 4.72
CA GLU A 95 23.63 2.46 5.04
C GLU A 95 23.95 2.35 6.55
N ARG A 96 24.03 3.48 7.27
CA ARG A 96 24.24 3.50 8.74
C ARG A 96 23.09 2.84 9.51
N VAL A 97 21.91 2.87 8.93
CA VAL A 97 20.68 2.26 9.45
C VAL A 97 20.64 0.78 9.04
N HIS A 98 21.18 0.42 7.87
CA HIS A 98 21.39 -0.97 7.44
C HIS A 98 22.52 -1.72 8.18
N GLY A 99 23.59 -1.04 8.59
CA GLY A 99 24.71 -1.65 9.31
C GLY A 99 24.30 -2.27 10.65
N ARG A 100 23.27 -1.70 11.29
CA ARG A 100 22.66 -2.25 12.52
C ARG A 100 21.80 -3.49 12.22
N THR A 101 21.18 -3.57 11.04
CA THR A 101 20.20 -4.63 10.73
C THR A 101 20.78 -5.91 10.15
N LEU A 102 22.10 -6.04 9.94
CA LEU A 102 22.70 -7.29 9.49
C LEU A 102 23.07 -8.17 10.68
N PRO A 103 22.41 -9.34 10.89
CA PRO A 103 22.86 -10.29 11.89
C PRO A 103 24.18 -10.88 11.42
N GLY A 104 25.29 -10.41 11.99
CA GLY A 104 26.61 -11.03 11.80
C GLY A 104 27.84 -10.12 11.67
N HIS A 105 27.71 -8.78 11.68
CA HIS A 105 28.91 -7.93 11.50
C HIS A 105 29.35 -7.07 12.68
N ASP A 106 28.50 -6.85 13.69
CA ASP A 106 28.93 -6.14 14.91
C ASP A 106 29.17 -7.13 16.06
N SER A 107 30.27 -7.88 15.97
CA SER A 107 30.94 -8.33 17.19
C SER A 107 31.55 -7.10 17.87
N LEU A 108 30.83 -6.45 18.78
CA LEU A 108 31.38 -5.80 19.96
C LEU A 108 30.24 -5.52 20.97
N LEU A 109 30.31 -6.27 22.08
CA LEU A 109 29.56 -6.18 23.33
C LEU A 109 29.12 -4.76 23.76
N ALA A 110 27.83 -4.59 24.06
CA ALA A 110 27.35 -4.04 25.34
C ALA A 110 25.81 -4.16 25.46
N PRO A 111 25.27 -4.69 26.58
CA PRO A 111 23.84 -4.65 26.85
C PRO A 111 23.47 -3.23 27.28
N THR A 112 22.48 -2.60 26.66
CA THR A 112 21.99 -1.31 27.16
C THR A 112 20.49 -1.37 27.35
N GLU A 113 20.12 -1.31 28.62
CA GLU A 113 18.77 -1.24 29.16
C GLU A 113 17.91 -0.20 28.43
N ALA A 114 16.65 -0.60 28.20
CA ALA A 114 15.59 0.29 27.78
C ALA A 114 15.45 1.48 28.75
N ARG A 115 15.76 2.68 28.27
CA ARG A 115 15.35 3.92 28.94
C ARG A 115 15.18 5.04 27.92
N ALA A 116 13.92 5.29 27.57
CA ALA A 116 13.48 6.56 27.02
C ALA A 116 13.82 7.66 28.02
N TYR A 117 14.59 8.68 27.61
CA TYR A 117 14.75 9.91 28.39
C TYR A 117 14.39 11.13 27.55
N GLY A 118 13.35 11.81 28.03
CA GLY A 118 13.03 13.18 27.66
C GLY A 118 13.89 14.22 28.41
N SER A 119 13.81 15.44 27.87
CA SER A 119 14.35 16.75 28.28
C SER A 119 14.53 17.03 29.78
N VAL A 120 15.63 17.74 30.14
CA VAL A 120 15.68 19.08 30.81
C VAL A 120 17.12 19.38 31.33
N ALA A 121 17.62 20.60 31.08
CA ALA A 121 18.88 21.17 31.60
C ALA A 121 18.68 21.89 32.98
N PRO A 122 19.63 22.65 33.58
CA PRO A 122 21.10 22.60 33.65
C PRO A 122 21.62 22.64 35.12
N VAL A 123 22.81 22.09 35.44
CA VAL A 123 23.58 22.52 36.65
C VAL A 123 25.08 22.43 36.42
N SER A 124 25.77 23.52 36.76
CA SER A 124 27.23 23.69 36.74
C SER A 124 27.91 23.08 37.98
N ARG A 125 29.04 22.37 37.82
CA ARG A 125 30.30 22.59 38.57
C ARG A 125 31.42 21.66 38.12
N ALA A 126 32.64 22.15 38.30
CA ALA A 126 33.90 21.77 37.66
C ALA A 126 34.76 20.73 38.41
N SER A 127 35.90 20.40 37.78
CA SER A 127 37.08 19.60 38.22
C SER A 127 36.95 18.09 37.93
N SER A 128 37.83 17.35 37.24
CA SER A 128 39.27 17.45 36.92
C SER A 128 39.59 16.53 35.71
N PRO A 129 40.80 16.55 35.12
CA PRO A 129 41.05 16.11 33.75
C PRO A 129 41.62 14.69 33.66
N GLU A 130 40.92 13.75 33.02
CA GLU A 130 41.57 12.55 32.50
C GLU A 130 41.09 12.26 31.08
N ARG A 131 42.07 12.24 30.18
CA ARG A 131 41.97 11.84 28.79
C ARG A 131 41.56 10.36 28.72
N TYR A 132 40.26 10.12 28.66
CA TYR A 132 39.72 9.02 27.89
C TYR A 132 38.95 9.64 26.73
N GLY A 133 39.24 9.18 25.51
CA GLY A 133 38.61 9.66 24.30
C GLY A 133 37.10 9.64 24.50
N SER A 134 36.51 10.84 24.59
CA SER A 134 35.08 11.00 24.47
C SER A 134 34.76 10.59 23.04
N ASN A 135 34.41 9.33 22.84
CA ASN A 135 33.38 9.03 21.86
C ASN A 135 32.16 9.77 22.39
N ALA A 136 32.03 11.04 21.96
CA ALA A 136 30.76 11.73 22.04
C ALA A 136 29.74 10.71 21.52
N PRO A 137 28.62 10.46 22.24
CA PRO A 137 27.57 9.65 21.67
C PRO A 137 27.26 10.30 20.33
N GLU A 138 27.63 9.63 19.24
CA GLU A 138 27.33 10.08 17.90
C GLU A 138 25.83 10.35 17.93
N GLN A 139 25.50 11.63 17.85
CA GLN A 139 24.17 12.15 17.97
C GLN A 139 23.29 11.25 17.12
N ALA A 140 22.42 10.46 17.77
CA ALA A 140 21.60 9.48 17.07
C ALA A 140 20.96 10.24 15.92
N CYS A 141 21.36 9.92 14.68
CA CYS A 141 20.84 10.65 13.52
C CYS A 141 19.33 10.59 13.66
N GLU A 142 18.69 11.75 13.86
CA GLU A 142 17.25 11.81 13.99
C GLU A 142 16.71 11.25 12.68
N ALA A 143 16.17 10.04 12.74
CA ALA A 143 15.74 9.27 11.60
C ALA A 143 14.22 9.20 11.62
N VAL A 144 13.63 9.18 10.43
CA VAL A 144 12.17 9.08 10.30
C VAL A 144 11.64 7.72 10.75
N VAL A 145 12.51 6.71 10.75
CA VAL A 145 12.27 5.39 11.33
C VAL A 145 13.46 4.97 12.16
N HIS A 146 13.21 4.21 13.22
CA HIS A 146 14.23 3.54 14.02
C HIS A 146 13.99 2.04 14.07
N TYR A 147 15.08 1.27 14.17
CA TYR A 147 15.00 -0.18 14.29
C TYR A 147 14.82 -0.59 15.75
N VAL A 148 13.92 -1.54 15.99
CA VAL A 148 13.65 -2.12 17.30
C VAL A 148 13.90 -3.62 17.19
N TYR A 149 14.89 -4.11 17.94
CA TYR A 149 15.14 -5.53 18.10
C TYR A 149 14.09 -6.14 19.01
N ALA A 150 13.59 -7.29 18.61
CA ALA A 150 12.75 -8.10 19.48
C ALA A 150 13.59 -8.68 20.62
N ASP A 151 13.07 -8.61 21.85
CA ASP A 151 13.67 -9.35 22.96
C ASP A 151 13.24 -10.83 22.86
N HIS A 152 14.17 -11.67 22.42
CA HIS A 152 13.92 -13.09 22.14
C HIS A 152 13.59 -13.92 23.40
N ASP A 153 13.66 -13.33 24.59
CA ASP A 153 13.30 -13.98 25.86
C ASP A 153 11.80 -13.90 26.21
N THR A 154 10.98 -13.22 25.40
CA THR A 154 9.52 -13.18 25.59
C THR A 154 8.77 -14.00 24.55
N ASP A 155 7.93 -14.92 25.02
CA ASP A 155 7.17 -15.87 24.20
C ASP A 155 6.25 -15.12 23.22
N VAL A 156 6.50 -15.38 21.93
CA VAL A 156 5.58 -15.25 20.79
C VAL A 156 5.00 -13.85 20.58
N GLU A 157 5.73 -12.96 19.89
CA GLU A 157 5.18 -12.03 18.86
C GLU A 157 6.13 -10.88 18.48
N ASP A 158 7.20 -10.65 19.23
CA ASP A 158 8.14 -9.61 18.86
C ASP A 158 9.05 -10.12 17.72
N VAL A 159 8.78 -9.61 16.52
CA VAL A 159 9.71 -9.68 15.39
C VAL A 159 10.39 -8.33 15.28
N ASP A 160 11.68 -8.40 15.02
CA ASP A 160 12.52 -7.32 14.53
C ASP A 160 11.76 -6.42 13.55
N ARG A 161 11.73 -5.12 13.84
CA ARG A 161 10.86 -4.18 13.14
C ARG A 161 11.41 -2.77 13.10
N TRP A 162 11.00 -2.03 12.09
CA TRP A 162 11.09 -0.58 12.01
C TRP A 162 9.90 0.06 12.69
N GLU A 163 10.12 1.15 13.41
CA GLU A 163 9.06 1.98 13.98
C GLU A 163 9.18 3.41 13.47
N LEU A 164 8.05 4.07 13.22
CA LEU A 164 8.05 5.49 12.85
C LEU A 164 8.44 6.37 14.04
N CYS A 165 9.15 7.46 13.74
CA CYS A 165 9.44 8.47 14.73
C CYS A 165 8.16 9.18 15.22
N THR A 166 8.24 9.73 16.43
CA THR A 166 7.13 10.45 17.09
C THR A 166 6.68 11.69 16.33
N MET A 167 7.56 12.31 15.55
CA MET A 167 7.21 13.45 14.71
C MET A 167 6.11 13.09 13.71
N ILE A 168 6.27 12.00 12.94
CA ILE A 168 5.26 11.61 11.95
C ILE A 168 3.92 11.30 12.63
N THR A 169 3.95 10.50 13.69
CA THR A 169 2.74 10.11 14.41
C THR A 169 2.00 11.31 15.01
N THR A 170 2.73 12.36 15.41
CA THR A 170 2.15 13.60 15.95
C THR A 170 1.39 14.41 14.89
N TYR A 171 1.91 14.51 13.66
CA TYR A 171 1.27 15.30 12.59
C TYR A 171 0.21 14.53 11.81
N ALA A 172 0.29 13.20 11.77
CA ALA A 172 -0.57 12.31 10.99
C ALA A 172 -1.95 12.04 11.62
N GLN A 173 -2.60 13.01 12.27
CA GLN A 173 -3.82 12.78 13.08
C GLN A 173 -5.10 12.54 12.26
N ALA A 174 -5.13 12.92 10.98
CA ALA A 174 -6.31 12.84 10.13
C ALA A 174 -5.96 12.44 8.70
N LEU A 175 -5.15 11.38 8.54
CA LEU A 175 -4.76 10.88 7.24
C LEU A 175 -5.98 10.36 6.47
N ASP A 176 -6.25 10.94 5.30
CA ASP A 176 -7.15 10.38 4.31
C ASP A 176 -6.43 9.35 3.43
N THR A 177 -5.15 9.60 3.10
CA THR A 177 -4.38 8.70 2.24
C THR A 177 -2.95 8.54 2.71
N LEU A 178 -2.51 7.29 2.83
CA LEU A 178 -1.13 6.91 3.11
C LEU A 178 -0.60 6.06 1.96
N TRP A 179 0.47 6.53 1.31
CA TRP A 179 1.25 5.74 0.37
C TRP A 179 2.53 5.27 1.07
N LEU A 180 2.83 3.99 0.96
CA LEU A 180 3.92 3.36 1.64
C LEU A 180 4.72 2.48 0.69
N LYS A 181 6.02 2.76 0.56
CA LYS A 181 7.00 1.78 0.08
C LYS A 181 7.80 1.30 1.28
N PRO A 182 7.47 0.13 1.87
CA PRO A 182 8.09 -0.34 3.10
C PRO A 182 9.58 -0.70 2.88
N PRO A 183 10.38 -0.77 3.97
CA PRO A 183 11.71 -1.36 3.90
C PRO A 183 11.62 -2.89 3.75
N TYR A 184 12.77 -3.54 3.53
CA TYR A 184 12.90 -5.00 3.44
C TYR A 184 12.37 -5.75 4.67
N LEU A 185 12.44 -5.12 5.85
CA LEU A 185 11.95 -5.70 7.11
C LEU A 185 10.60 -5.11 7.53
N ASN A 186 9.96 -5.76 8.50
CA ASN A 186 8.68 -5.35 9.07
C ASN A 186 8.67 -3.88 9.49
N LEU A 187 7.64 -3.13 9.09
CA LEU A 187 7.46 -1.74 9.48
C LEU A 187 6.18 -1.58 10.30
N ASN A 188 6.35 -1.17 11.55
CA ASN A 188 5.29 -0.90 12.52
C ASN A 188 4.75 0.52 12.43
N ILE A 189 3.56 0.60 11.81
CA ILE A 189 2.77 1.83 11.65
C ILE A 189 1.37 1.72 12.24
N LYS A 190 1.11 0.70 13.08
CA LYS A 190 -0.22 0.47 13.69
C LYS A 190 -0.71 1.64 14.55
N ASN A 191 0.22 2.49 15.01
CA ASN A 191 -0.08 3.65 15.85
C ASN A 191 -0.54 4.89 15.06
N LEU A 192 -0.50 4.85 13.72
CA LEU A 192 -1.13 5.87 12.90
C LEU A 192 -2.66 5.68 12.92
N PRO A 193 -3.44 6.76 12.83
CA PRO A 193 -4.87 6.60 12.60
C PRO A 193 -5.11 5.90 11.26
N PRO A 194 -6.12 5.02 11.18
CA PRO A 194 -6.38 4.28 9.96
C PRO A 194 -6.82 5.22 8.85
N PRO A 195 -6.09 5.29 7.72
CA PRO A 195 -6.47 6.18 6.64
C PRO A 195 -7.67 5.62 5.90
N ARG A 196 -8.34 6.49 5.15
CA ARG A 196 -9.40 6.06 4.25
C ARG A 196 -8.85 5.22 3.09
N VAL A 197 -7.66 5.54 2.60
CA VAL A 197 -6.93 4.78 1.59
C VAL A 197 -5.51 4.49 2.09
N LEU A 198 -5.13 3.22 2.09
CA LEU A 198 -3.76 2.77 2.36
C LEU A 198 -3.22 2.08 1.11
N ASP A 199 -2.17 2.63 0.50
CA ASP A 199 -1.50 2.08 -0.68
C ASP A 199 -0.10 1.60 -0.27
N VAL A 200 0.14 0.30 -0.39
CA VAL A 200 1.40 -0.36 -0.04
C VAL A 200 2.01 -0.94 -1.31
N ASP A 201 3.16 -0.40 -1.71
CA ASP A 201 3.94 -0.89 -2.85
C ASP A 201 5.20 -1.59 -2.35
N GLY A 202 5.20 -2.92 -2.39
CA GLY A 202 6.27 -3.77 -1.84
C GLY A 202 7.54 -3.80 -2.68
N GLY A 203 7.56 -3.15 -3.85
CA GLY A 203 8.74 -3.12 -4.72
C GLY A 203 9.19 -4.48 -5.25
N GLY A 204 8.41 -5.54 -5.05
CA GLY A 204 8.63 -6.88 -5.61
C GLY A 204 9.49 -7.84 -4.79
N PHE A 205 9.88 -7.52 -3.55
CA PHE A 205 10.84 -8.35 -2.82
C PHE A 205 10.33 -8.99 -1.51
N ASP A 206 9.35 -8.42 -0.79
CA ASP A 206 8.83 -9.05 0.44
C ASP A 206 7.35 -8.76 0.74
N SER A 207 6.79 -9.60 1.61
CA SER A 207 5.46 -9.47 2.20
C SER A 207 5.48 -8.47 3.37
N PRO A 208 4.73 -7.37 3.35
CA PRO A 208 4.60 -6.50 4.52
C PRO A 208 3.90 -7.27 5.65
N SER A 209 4.35 -7.11 6.89
CA SER A 209 3.60 -7.62 8.04
C SER A 209 2.30 -6.85 8.22
N PHE A 210 1.18 -7.50 7.92
CA PHE A 210 -0.14 -6.90 7.96
C PHE A 210 -0.62 -6.52 9.38
N ARG A 211 -0.12 -7.20 10.43
CA ARG A 211 -0.38 -6.85 11.84
C ARG A 211 0.06 -5.44 12.22
N LEU A 212 0.99 -4.91 11.43
CA LEU A 212 1.67 -3.67 11.71
C LEU A 212 1.11 -2.49 10.92
N LEU A 213 0.03 -2.70 10.15
CA LEU A 213 -0.63 -1.67 9.35
C LEU A 213 -1.82 -1.03 10.08
N PRO A 214 -2.06 0.28 9.93
CA PRO A 214 -3.20 0.98 10.52
C PRO A 214 -4.44 0.77 9.64
N VAL A 215 -5.03 -0.42 9.64
CA VAL A 215 -6.17 -0.75 8.78
C VAL A 215 -7.45 -0.83 9.59
N SER A 216 -8.53 -0.22 9.07
CA SER A 216 -9.87 -0.34 9.61
C SER A 216 -10.85 -0.85 8.55
N SER A 217 -12.09 -1.13 8.96
CA SER A 217 -13.18 -1.50 8.03
C SER A 217 -13.59 -0.43 7.03
N LYS A 218 -13.18 0.83 7.25
CA LYS A 218 -13.38 1.94 6.31
C LYS A 218 -12.19 2.17 5.39
N THR A 219 -11.07 1.48 5.62
CA THR A 219 -9.87 1.62 4.83
C THR A 219 -9.98 0.79 3.56
N VAL A 220 -9.77 1.42 2.41
CA VAL A 220 -9.50 0.70 1.16
C VAL A 220 -8.01 0.42 1.09
N LEU A 221 -7.67 -0.87 1.09
CA LEU A 221 -6.29 -1.33 1.06
C LEU A 221 -5.87 -1.64 -0.37
N PHE A 222 -4.93 -0.87 -0.90
CA PHE A 222 -4.24 -1.12 -2.16
C PHE A 222 -2.90 -1.79 -1.86
N LEU A 223 -2.69 -2.97 -2.44
CA LEU A 223 -1.43 -3.70 -2.40
C LEU A 223 -0.88 -3.76 -3.81
N ARG A 224 0.38 -3.38 -3.99
CA ARG A 224 1.03 -3.32 -5.29
C ARG A 224 2.41 -3.96 -5.26
N ASN A 225 2.71 -4.83 -6.22
CA ASN A 225 4.00 -5.56 -6.26
C ASN A 225 4.34 -6.23 -4.90
N VAL A 226 3.31 -6.68 -4.19
CA VAL A 226 3.45 -7.33 -2.88
C VAL A 226 3.40 -8.84 -3.09
N LEU A 227 4.38 -9.54 -2.51
CA LEU A 227 4.30 -10.98 -2.31
C LEU A 227 3.32 -11.24 -1.17
N LEU A 228 2.43 -12.21 -1.33
CA LEU A 228 1.51 -12.63 -0.29
C LEU A 228 1.88 -14.06 0.13
N ASP A 229 2.67 -14.15 1.20
CA ASP A 229 3.17 -15.41 1.76
C ASP A 229 2.68 -15.70 3.19
N TRP A 230 3.11 -16.89 3.66
CA TRP A 230 2.85 -17.51 4.95
C TRP A 230 3.63 -16.87 6.11
N GLU A 231 4.77 -16.24 5.83
CA GLU A 231 5.68 -15.65 6.84
C GLU A 231 5.23 -14.25 7.27
N GLY A 232 4.37 -13.59 6.49
CA GLY A 232 3.63 -12.41 6.91
C GLY A 232 2.75 -12.73 8.12
N ASN A 233 3.32 -12.62 9.33
CA ASN A 233 2.72 -12.85 10.64
C ASN A 233 1.20 -12.58 10.62
N ILE A 234 0.40 -13.62 10.92
CA ILE A 234 -1.04 -13.74 10.68
C ILE A 234 -1.81 -12.62 11.39
N GLY A 235 -1.91 -11.45 10.78
CA GLY A 235 -2.68 -10.33 11.30
C GLY A 235 -4.08 -10.34 10.77
N TYR A 236 -5.04 -10.08 11.64
CA TYR A 236 -6.40 -9.80 11.22
C TYR A 236 -6.43 -8.38 10.67
N LEU A 237 -6.70 -8.24 9.37
CA LEU A 237 -7.03 -6.97 8.75
C LEU A 237 -8.54 -6.81 8.71
N ASP A 238 -9.00 -5.68 9.24
CA ASP A 238 -10.41 -5.32 9.23
C ASP A 238 -10.88 -4.72 7.89
N ALA A 239 -10.00 -4.58 6.89
CA ALA A 239 -10.36 -3.98 5.61
C ALA A 239 -11.49 -4.73 4.90
N ARG A 240 -12.51 -3.98 4.47
CA ARG A 240 -13.62 -4.50 3.66
C ARG A 240 -13.34 -4.47 2.16
N HIS A 241 -12.43 -3.60 1.73
CA HIS A 241 -12.08 -3.41 0.33
C HIS A 241 -10.59 -3.62 0.13
N LEU A 242 -10.24 -4.50 -0.79
CA LEU A 242 -8.87 -4.87 -1.12
C LEU A 242 -8.64 -4.74 -2.62
N VAL A 243 -7.55 -4.11 -3.01
CA VAL A 243 -7.11 -4.01 -4.39
C VAL A 243 -5.70 -4.58 -4.46
N CYS A 244 -5.48 -5.60 -5.29
CA CYS A 244 -4.16 -6.17 -5.54
C CYS A 244 -3.75 -5.84 -6.97
N ASP A 245 -2.67 -5.08 -7.18
CA ASP A 245 -2.07 -4.79 -8.49
C ASP A 245 -0.71 -5.47 -8.61
N LYS A 246 -0.56 -6.41 -9.55
CA LYS A 246 0.69 -7.16 -9.76
C LYS A 246 1.21 -7.85 -8.50
N CYS A 247 0.30 -8.29 -7.64
CA CYS A 247 0.67 -9.13 -6.50
C CYS A 247 0.95 -10.56 -6.97
N SER A 248 1.82 -11.25 -6.25
CA SER A 248 2.08 -12.67 -6.40
C SER A 248 1.64 -13.40 -5.14
N TRP A 249 1.07 -14.59 -5.30
CA TRP A 249 0.62 -15.41 -4.18
C TRP A 249 1.48 -16.65 -4.08
N VAL A 250 2.06 -16.87 -2.90
CA VAL A 250 2.65 -18.16 -2.57
C VAL A 250 1.52 -19.08 -2.13
N PRO A 251 1.46 -20.35 -2.59
CA PRO A 251 0.47 -21.30 -2.09
C PRO A 251 0.51 -21.33 -0.56
N MET A 252 -0.60 -20.97 0.06
CA MET A 252 -0.73 -20.89 1.52
C MET A 252 -1.61 -22.03 2.05
N PRO A 253 -1.62 -22.30 3.37
CA PRO A 253 -2.71 -23.06 3.98
C PRO A 253 -4.06 -22.39 3.69
N GLU A 254 -5.10 -23.19 3.48
CA GLU A 254 -6.45 -22.71 3.10
C GLU A 254 -7.01 -21.64 4.03
N SER A 255 -6.71 -21.72 5.33
CA SER A 255 -7.27 -20.77 6.29
C SER A 255 -6.65 -19.36 6.20
N SER A 256 -5.45 -19.22 5.64
CA SER A 256 -4.64 -18.00 5.74
C SER A 256 -5.28 -16.73 5.18
N LEU A 257 -5.93 -16.79 4.00
CA LEU A 257 -6.55 -15.62 3.37
C LEU A 257 -7.83 -15.24 4.10
N ARG A 258 -8.65 -16.25 4.42
CA ARG A 258 -9.88 -16.10 5.19
C ARG A 258 -9.62 -15.51 6.58
N ASP A 259 -8.59 -16.01 7.25
CA ASP A 259 -8.20 -15.54 8.58
C ASP A 259 -7.63 -14.12 8.51
N ARG A 260 -6.74 -13.86 7.54
CA ARG A 260 -6.11 -12.54 7.37
C ARG A 260 -7.12 -11.45 6.99
N PHE A 261 -8.08 -11.76 6.13
CA PHE A 261 -9.05 -10.81 5.58
C PHE A 261 -10.49 -11.14 5.97
N HIS A 262 -10.72 -11.49 7.23
CA HIS A 262 -12.01 -12.01 7.72
C HIS A 262 -13.25 -11.12 7.50
N GLN A 263 -13.08 -9.79 7.32
CA GLN A 263 -14.16 -8.84 7.01
C GLN A 263 -14.23 -8.44 5.53
N LEU A 264 -13.45 -9.06 4.65
CA LEU A 264 -13.38 -8.66 3.26
C LEU A 264 -14.74 -8.83 2.58
N GLU A 265 -15.21 -7.76 1.95
CA GLU A 265 -16.46 -7.70 1.20
C GLU A 265 -16.21 -7.57 -0.30
N THR A 266 -15.15 -6.84 -0.70
CA THR A 266 -14.82 -6.62 -2.12
C THR A 266 -13.32 -6.65 -2.42
N PRO A 267 -12.82 -7.75 -2.99
CA PRO A 267 -11.53 -7.82 -3.66
C PRO A 267 -11.59 -7.39 -5.14
N VAL A 268 -10.58 -6.62 -5.55
CA VAL A 268 -10.23 -6.35 -6.94
C VAL A 268 -8.82 -6.89 -7.19
N LEU A 269 -8.70 -7.94 -7.99
CA LEU A 269 -7.41 -8.51 -8.37
C LEU A 269 -7.05 -8.08 -9.78
N PHE A 270 -6.01 -7.28 -9.90
CA PHE A 270 -5.55 -6.68 -11.14
C PHE A 270 -4.15 -7.19 -11.49
N ARG A 271 -4.02 -7.83 -12.67
CA ARG A 271 -2.75 -8.40 -13.17
C ARG A 271 -2.01 -9.25 -12.11
N THR A 272 -2.78 -9.94 -11.28
CA THR A 272 -2.26 -10.68 -10.13
C THR A 272 -1.97 -12.12 -10.53
N GLU A 273 -0.79 -12.63 -10.20
CA GLU A 273 -0.45 -14.03 -10.47
C GLU A 273 -1.10 -14.92 -9.42
N VAL A 274 -2.27 -15.48 -9.77
CA VAL A 274 -2.97 -16.46 -8.94
C VAL A 274 -2.56 -17.86 -9.40
N PRO A 275 -1.92 -18.69 -8.54
CA PRO A 275 -1.44 -20.02 -8.92
C PRO A 275 -2.58 -20.93 -9.39
N ASP A 276 -3.70 -20.89 -8.68
CA ASP A 276 -4.92 -21.63 -8.97
C ASP A 276 -6.13 -20.80 -8.53
N LEU A 277 -6.97 -20.43 -9.50
CA LEU A 277 -8.18 -19.65 -9.24
C LEU A 277 -9.17 -20.39 -8.33
N VAL A 278 -9.30 -21.71 -8.50
CA VAL A 278 -10.24 -22.52 -7.73
C VAL A 278 -9.86 -22.53 -6.26
N TRP A 279 -8.58 -22.81 -5.99
CA TRP A 279 -8.02 -22.69 -4.65
C TRP A 279 -8.27 -21.29 -4.07
N PHE A 280 -7.98 -20.25 -4.84
CA PHE A 280 -8.13 -18.87 -4.39
C PHE A 280 -9.58 -18.53 -3.97
N LEU A 281 -10.55 -18.90 -4.80
CA LEU A 281 -11.98 -18.69 -4.52
C LEU A 281 -12.45 -19.44 -3.27
N GLY A 282 -11.91 -20.64 -3.04
CA GLY A 282 -12.24 -21.45 -1.86
C GLY A 282 -11.79 -20.83 -0.53
N ASN A 283 -10.83 -19.91 -0.57
CA ASN A 283 -10.28 -19.25 0.63
C ASN A 283 -10.90 -17.89 0.93
N PHE A 284 -11.93 -17.50 0.18
CA PHE A 284 -12.66 -16.28 0.47
C PHE A 284 -13.47 -16.39 1.77
N PRO A 285 -13.54 -15.31 2.58
CA PRO A 285 -14.40 -15.29 3.74
C PRO A 285 -15.87 -15.26 3.31
N THR A 286 -16.76 -15.74 4.17
CA THR A 286 -18.20 -15.77 3.92
C THR A 286 -18.82 -14.38 3.80
N THR A 287 -18.11 -13.33 4.20
CA THR A 287 -18.51 -11.91 4.10
C THR A 287 -18.40 -11.35 2.69
N ILE A 288 -17.78 -12.06 1.75
CA ILE A 288 -17.60 -11.59 0.38
C ILE A 288 -18.95 -11.28 -0.27
N ARG A 289 -19.02 -10.10 -0.87
CA ARG A 289 -20.18 -9.61 -1.62
C ARG A 289 -19.87 -9.43 -3.09
N ARG A 290 -18.69 -8.92 -3.44
CA ARG A 290 -18.35 -8.59 -4.82
C ARG A 290 -16.94 -9.02 -5.13
N VAL A 291 -16.70 -9.60 -6.29
CA VAL A 291 -15.36 -10.03 -6.72
C VAL A 291 -15.09 -9.49 -8.11
N HIS A 292 -13.96 -8.81 -8.27
CA HIS A 292 -13.48 -8.36 -9.57
C HIS A 292 -12.12 -8.98 -9.87
N LEU A 293 -12.05 -9.76 -10.94
CA LEU A 293 -10.83 -10.39 -11.43
C LEU A 293 -10.49 -9.79 -12.79
N LEU A 294 -9.41 -9.02 -12.85
CA LEU A 294 -8.98 -8.26 -14.02
C LEU A 294 -7.62 -8.80 -14.45
N GLN A 295 -7.62 -9.77 -15.37
CA GLN A 295 -6.45 -10.62 -15.65
C GLN A 295 -6.06 -10.66 -17.12
N GLN A 296 -4.75 -10.80 -17.37
CA GLN A 296 -4.21 -11.05 -18.72
C GLN A 296 -3.97 -12.55 -18.97
N ARG A 297 -3.75 -13.32 -17.90
CA ARG A 297 -3.45 -14.74 -17.95
C ARG A 297 -4.31 -15.48 -16.94
N ILE A 298 -4.75 -16.67 -17.32
CA ILE A 298 -5.59 -17.52 -16.48
C ILE A 298 -4.90 -18.87 -16.36
N ARG A 299 -4.71 -19.32 -15.12
CA ARG A 299 -4.37 -20.70 -14.83
C ARG A 299 -5.57 -21.31 -14.12
N ILE A 300 -6.22 -22.24 -14.81
CA ILE A 300 -7.28 -23.06 -14.25
C ILE A 300 -6.59 -24.32 -13.73
N GLY A 301 -6.55 -24.51 -12.40
CA GLY A 301 -6.03 -25.75 -11.83
C GLY A 301 -6.78 -26.96 -12.36
N GLU A 302 -6.06 -28.03 -12.70
CA GLU A 302 -6.67 -29.30 -13.13
C GLU A 302 -7.26 -30.07 -11.93
N ASP A 303 -6.81 -29.76 -10.71
CA ASP A 303 -7.29 -30.36 -9.47
C ASP A 303 -8.67 -29.82 -9.08
N ARG A 304 -9.70 -30.47 -9.62
CA ARG A 304 -11.08 -30.30 -9.18
C ARG A 304 -11.21 -30.75 -7.73
N ARG A 305 -11.23 -29.79 -6.81
CA ARG A 305 -11.85 -30.03 -5.51
C ARG A 305 -13.33 -30.32 -5.75
N ASN A 306 -13.79 -31.50 -5.36
CA ASN A 306 -15.19 -31.91 -5.48
C ASN A 306 -16.14 -31.16 -4.52
N SER A 307 -15.62 -30.24 -3.69
CA SER A 307 -16.41 -29.45 -2.74
C SER A 307 -16.90 -28.15 -3.38
N SER A 308 -18.21 -27.95 -3.34
CA SER A 308 -18.82 -26.67 -3.67
C SER A 308 -18.41 -25.60 -2.67
N ILE A 309 -18.06 -24.41 -3.18
CA ILE A 309 -17.70 -23.23 -2.42
C ILE A 309 -18.98 -22.44 -2.16
N VAL A 310 -19.44 -22.40 -0.92
CA VAL A 310 -20.68 -21.70 -0.55
C VAL A 310 -20.37 -20.25 -0.20
N LEU A 311 -20.84 -19.31 -1.03
CA LEU A 311 -20.69 -17.88 -0.83
C LEU A 311 -22.08 -17.22 -0.74
N PRO A 312 -22.75 -17.30 0.43
CA PRO A 312 -24.18 -16.98 0.55
C PRO A 312 -24.48 -15.49 0.37
N HIS A 313 -23.48 -14.62 0.50
CA HIS A 313 -23.61 -13.17 0.41
C HIS A 313 -23.02 -12.60 -0.89
N LEU A 314 -22.54 -13.45 -1.80
CA LEU A 314 -21.97 -12.99 -3.06
C LEU A 314 -23.09 -12.42 -3.95
N GLU A 315 -23.04 -11.10 -4.16
CA GLU A 315 -23.95 -10.30 -4.98
C GLU A 315 -23.48 -10.26 -6.44
N SER A 316 -22.16 -10.16 -6.67
CA SER A 316 -21.62 -10.06 -8.03
C SER A 316 -20.23 -10.67 -8.18
N PHE A 317 -20.02 -11.37 -9.28
CA PHE A 317 -18.72 -11.88 -9.69
C PHE A 317 -18.41 -11.39 -11.10
N THR A 318 -17.34 -10.62 -11.25
CA THR A 318 -16.89 -10.12 -12.55
C THR A 318 -15.51 -10.63 -12.87
N PHE A 319 -15.38 -11.29 -14.01
CA PHE A 319 -14.11 -11.69 -14.59
C PHE A 319 -13.90 -10.95 -15.92
N THR A 320 -12.83 -10.17 -16.02
CA THR A 320 -12.43 -9.46 -17.24
C THR A 320 -11.08 -9.99 -17.70
N TRP A 321 -11.09 -10.60 -18.88
CA TRP A 321 -9.89 -11.02 -19.59
C TRP A 321 -9.44 -9.92 -20.54
N PHE A 322 -8.21 -9.43 -20.37
CA PHE A 322 -7.57 -8.54 -21.32
C PHE A 322 -6.87 -9.34 -22.42
N LEU A 323 -7.28 -9.10 -23.68
CA LEU A 323 -6.60 -9.69 -24.84
C LEU A 323 -5.21 -9.04 -25.03
N PRO A 324 -4.19 -9.81 -25.46
CA PRO A 324 -2.88 -9.25 -25.78
C PRO A 324 -3.01 -8.21 -26.90
N TRP A 325 -2.31 -7.08 -26.74
CA TRP A 325 -2.41 -5.92 -27.65
C TRP A 325 -1.65 -6.13 -28.97
N THR A 326 -0.82 -7.17 -29.08
CA THR A 326 0.05 -7.43 -30.23
C THR A 326 -0.64 -8.25 -31.31
N GLU A 327 -0.80 -7.66 -32.51
CA GLU A 327 -1.36 -8.31 -33.72
C GLU A 327 -0.66 -9.61 -34.12
N SER A 328 0.59 -9.83 -33.71
CA SER A 328 1.35 -11.04 -34.03
C SER A 328 0.79 -12.30 -33.37
N ASP A 329 0.08 -12.18 -32.24
CA ASP A 329 -0.41 -13.34 -31.46
C ASP A 329 -1.92 -13.57 -31.64
N LEU A 330 -2.62 -12.66 -32.33
CA LEU A 330 -4.09 -12.65 -32.43
C LEU A 330 -4.66 -13.66 -33.43
N GLN A 331 -3.90 -14.08 -34.46
CA GLN A 331 -4.44 -14.89 -35.57
C GLN A 331 -4.53 -16.40 -35.31
N THR A 332 -3.92 -16.92 -34.25
CA THR A 332 -4.01 -18.35 -33.87
C THR A 332 -4.61 -18.59 -32.48
N SER A 333 -4.92 -17.52 -31.72
CA SER A 333 -5.31 -17.61 -30.30
C SER A 333 -6.81 -17.42 -30.05
N ALA A 334 -7.54 -16.69 -30.90
CA ALA A 334 -8.89 -16.23 -30.58
C ALA A 334 -9.92 -17.34 -30.31
N GLU A 335 -9.87 -18.46 -31.05
CA GLU A 335 -10.75 -19.62 -30.81
C GLU A 335 -10.41 -20.31 -29.47
N ASN A 336 -9.12 -20.42 -29.14
CA ASN A 336 -8.66 -20.98 -27.86
C ASN A 336 -9.04 -20.08 -26.67
N ASP A 337 -9.03 -18.76 -26.86
CA ASP A 337 -9.36 -17.81 -25.80
C ASP A 337 -10.86 -17.85 -25.45
N GLN A 338 -11.74 -17.94 -26.46
CA GLN A 338 -13.18 -18.07 -26.20
C GLN A 338 -13.52 -19.42 -25.55
N GLU A 339 -12.87 -20.51 -25.97
CA GLU A 339 -13.01 -21.82 -25.33
C GLU A 339 -12.51 -21.80 -23.87
N ALA A 340 -11.38 -21.16 -23.62
CA ALA A 340 -10.82 -21.03 -22.27
C ALA A 340 -11.73 -20.21 -21.35
N LEU A 341 -12.36 -19.13 -21.83
CA LEU A 341 -13.32 -18.35 -21.05
C LEU A 341 -14.60 -19.16 -20.78
N ALA A 342 -15.11 -19.90 -21.76
CA ALA A 342 -16.27 -20.76 -21.57
C ALA A 342 -15.97 -21.88 -20.54
N LYS A 343 -14.78 -22.47 -20.60
CA LYS A 343 -14.31 -23.45 -19.62
C LYS A 343 -14.19 -22.84 -18.22
N LEU A 344 -13.66 -21.63 -18.10
CA LEU A 344 -13.60 -20.88 -16.85
C LEU A 344 -14.99 -20.65 -16.27
N GLN A 345 -15.91 -20.14 -17.09
CA GLN A 345 -17.29 -19.88 -16.71
C GLN A 345 -17.95 -21.15 -16.16
N GLN A 346 -17.85 -22.26 -16.91
CA GLN A 346 -18.41 -23.54 -16.49
C GLN A 346 -17.84 -24.00 -15.14
N ILE A 347 -16.52 -23.85 -14.93
CA ILE A 347 -15.87 -24.25 -13.69
C ILE A 347 -16.33 -23.36 -12.53
N VAL A 348 -16.25 -22.05 -12.67
CA VAL A 348 -16.62 -21.11 -11.59
C VAL A 348 -18.10 -21.26 -11.21
N GLU A 349 -19.01 -21.31 -12.19
CA GLU A 349 -20.45 -21.44 -11.92
C GLU A 349 -20.84 -22.82 -11.36
N SER A 350 -20.10 -23.89 -11.70
CA SER A 350 -20.35 -25.22 -11.11
C SER A 350 -19.78 -25.38 -9.71
N MET A 351 -18.75 -24.58 -9.36
CA MET A 351 -18.08 -24.66 -8.06
C MET A 351 -18.68 -23.71 -7.02
N ILE A 352 -19.09 -22.51 -7.41
CA ILE A 352 -19.61 -21.51 -6.48
C ILE A 352 -21.12 -21.69 -6.31
N ASP A 353 -21.54 -22.03 -5.10
CA ASP A 353 -22.95 -21.92 -4.68
C ASP A 353 -23.21 -20.51 -4.13
N ALA A 354 -23.76 -19.65 -5.00
CA ALA A 354 -24.13 -18.28 -4.69
C ALA A 354 -25.46 -17.91 -5.38
N PRO A 355 -26.61 -18.19 -4.75
CA PRO A 355 -27.92 -18.15 -5.40
C PRO A 355 -28.37 -16.74 -5.85
N GLN A 356 -27.75 -15.69 -5.32
CA GLN A 356 -28.08 -14.29 -5.62
C GLN A 356 -27.00 -13.61 -6.48
N CYS A 357 -25.95 -14.34 -6.87
CA CYS A 357 -24.80 -13.76 -7.56
C CYS A 357 -25.11 -13.53 -9.05
N ALA A 358 -24.84 -12.31 -9.51
CA ALA A 358 -24.71 -12.02 -10.93
C ALA A 358 -23.28 -12.33 -11.40
N PHE A 359 -23.14 -13.36 -12.23
CA PHE A 359 -21.87 -13.70 -12.87
C PHE A 359 -21.72 -12.94 -14.20
N LYS A 360 -20.56 -12.29 -14.39
CA LYS A 360 -20.23 -11.54 -15.60
C LYS A 360 -18.82 -11.91 -16.06
N TYR A 361 -18.71 -12.42 -17.28
CA TYR A 361 -17.45 -12.78 -17.92
C TYR A 361 -17.27 -11.91 -19.17
N LEU A 362 -16.16 -11.20 -19.25
CA LEU A 362 -15.87 -10.24 -20.31
C LEU A 362 -14.51 -10.52 -20.94
N CYS A 363 -14.45 -10.50 -22.26
CA CYS A 363 -13.20 -10.22 -22.98
C CYS A 363 -13.19 -8.73 -23.31
N SER A 364 -12.14 -8.01 -22.91
CA SER A 364 -12.00 -6.58 -23.17
C SER A 364 -10.73 -6.28 -23.94
N THR A 365 -10.87 -5.39 -24.93
CA THR A 365 -9.76 -4.71 -25.63
C THR A 365 -9.45 -3.34 -25.03
N GLU A 366 -10.22 -2.90 -24.02
CA GLU A 366 -9.96 -1.66 -23.31
C GLU A 366 -8.64 -1.72 -22.55
N SER A 367 -8.12 -0.54 -22.17
CA SER A 367 -6.93 -0.50 -21.33
C SER A 367 -7.24 -1.16 -19.98
N PRO A 368 -6.32 -2.00 -19.46
CA PRO A 368 -6.51 -2.62 -18.14
C PRO A 368 -6.75 -1.59 -17.03
N GLU A 369 -6.17 -0.40 -17.17
CA GLU A 369 -6.34 0.72 -16.25
C GLU A 369 -7.77 1.30 -16.28
N SER A 370 -8.43 1.33 -17.44
CA SER A 370 -9.84 1.74 -17.55
C SER A 370 -10.76 0.77 -16.82
N ALA A 371 -10.56 -0.53 -17.05
CA ALA A 371 -11.33 -1.56 -16.37
C ALA A 371 -11.09 -1.57 -14.85
N LEU A 372 -9.88 -1.24 -14.41
CA LEU A 372 -9.59 -1.03 -12.99
C LEU A 372 -10.38 0.16 -12.44
N ALA A 373 -10.40 1.30 -13.15
CA ALA A 373 -11.17 2.47 -12.73
C ALA A 373 -12.67 2.16 -12.58
N ASP A 374 -13.25 1.40 -13.52
CA ASP A 374 -14.65 0.95 -13.45
C ASP A 374 -14.91 0.03 -12.25
N ALA A 375 -13.98 -0.88 -11.95
CA ALA A 375 -14.07 -1.74 -10.77
C ALA A 375 -14.00 -0.92 -9.47
N LEU A 376 -13.11 0.08 -9.41
CA LEU A 376 -12.95 0.94 -8.23
C LEU A 376 -14.13 1.89 -8.01
N ALA A 377 -14.86 2.25 -9.07
CA ALA A 377 -16.09 3.05 -8.94
C ALA A 377 -17.14 2.37 -8.04
N THR A 378 -17.08 1.05 -7.85
CA THR A 378 -17.99 0.30 -6.97
C THR A 378 -17.77 0.56 -5.47
N PHE A 379 -16.62 1.14 -5.10
CA PHE A 379 -16.28 1.37 -3.69
C PHE A 379 -16.97 2.59 -3.10
N ASN A 380 -17.65 3.42 -3.91
CA ASN A 380 -18.28 4.68 -3.47
C ASN A 380 -17.34 5.51 -2.58
N LEU A 381 -16.06 5.57 -2.97
CA LEU A 381 -15.09 6.48 -2.40
C LEU A 381 -15.53 7.92 -2.70
#